data_AF-A0A527GJQ0-F1
#
_entry.id   AF-A0A527GJQ0-F1
#
_cell.length_a   1.000
_cell.length_b   1.000
_cell.length_c   1.000
_cell.angle_alpha   90.00
_cell.angle_beta   90.00
_cell.angle_gamma   90.00
#
_symmetry.space_group_name_H-M   'P 1'
#
loop_
_entity.id
_entity.type
_entity.pdbx_description
1 polymer ?
#
loop_
_entity_poly.entity_id
_entity_poly.type
_entity_poly.pdbx_seq_one_letter_code
_entity_poly.pdbx_strand_id
1 'polypeptide(L)' 'MSRKVSLALAATLMMAGAASADPIEGNWKTQAGSTAAIAGGGAFSITLKSGKYAGKTIGSFK' A
#
# COMPACT_ATOMS: atom_id res chain seq x y z
N MET A 1 6.18 -20.75 -36.03
CA MET A 1 6.21 -20.87 -34.55
C MET A 1 6.27 -19.49 -33.88
N SER A 2 7.06 -18.56 -34.40
CA SER A 2 7.24 -17.17 -33.93
C SER A 2 5.96 -16.32 -33.83
N ARG A 3 5.07 -16.33 -34.83
CA ARG A 3 3.82 -15.52 -34.82
C ARG A 3 2.87 -15.83 -33.65
N LYS A 4 2.79 -17.10 -33.24
CA LYS A 4 1.93 -17.53 -32.12
C LYS A 4 2.48 -17.04 -30.77
N VAL A 5 3.81 -17.04 -30.65
CA VAL A 5 4.52 -16.53 -29.47
C VAL A 5 4.36 -15.01 -29.37
N SER A 6 4.46 -14.28 -30.48
CA SER A 6 4.25 -12.83 -30.50
C SER A 6 2.83 -12.43 -30.10
N LEU A 7 1.83 -13.17 -30.55
CA LEU A 7 0.43 -12.88 -30.22
C LEU A 7 0.11 -13.23 -28.75
N ALA A 8 0.68 -14.32 -28.24
CA ALA A 8 0.54 -14.69 -26.83
C ALA A 8 1.22 -13.66 -25.90
N LEU A 9 2.39 -13.14 -26.27
CA LEU A 9 3.10 -12.10 -25.51
C LEU A 9 2.35 -10.76 -25.51
N ALA A 10 1.72 -10.40 -26.63
CA ALA A 10 0.88 -9.20 -26.69
C ALA A 10 -0.35 -9.33 -25.77
N ALA A 11 -0.98 -10.51 -25.73
CA ALA A 11 -2.14 -10.75 -24.87
C ALA A 11 -1.79 -10.68 -23.37
N THR A 12 -0.65 -11.22 -22.95
CA THR A 12 -0.25 -11.17 -21.53
C THR A 12 0.08 -9.76 -21.06
N LEU A 13 0.69 -8.93 -21.91
CA LEU A 13 0.96 -7.53 -21.60
C LEU A 13 -0.31 -6.68 -21.44
N MET A 14 -1.38 -7.00 -22.19
CA MET A 14 -2.68 -6.33 -22.04
C MET A 14 -3.42 -6.71 -20.75
N MET A 15 -3.10 -7.88 -20.17
CA MET A 15 -3.67 -8.33 -18.89
C MET A 15 -2.91 -7.78 -17.67
N ALA A 16 -1.74 -7.17 -17.87
CA ALA A 16 -1.02 -6.44 -16.84
C ALA A 16 -1.68 -5.06 -16.64
N GLY A 17 -2.92 -5.07 -16.15
CA GLY A 17 -3.54 -3.87 -15.60
C GLY A 17 -2.73 -3.39 -14.39
N ALA A 18 -2.49 -2.08 -14.29
CA ALA A 18 -1.92 -1.50 -13.09
C ALA A 18 -2.88 -1.77 -11.93
N ALA A 19 -2.51 -2.72 -11.06
CA ALA A 19 -3.19 -2.93 -9.79
C ALA A 19 -2.85 -1.73 -8.88
N SER A 20 -3.52 -0.61 -9.11
CA SER A 20 -3.48 0.54 -8.21
C SER A 20 -4.34 0.20 -7.01
N ALA A 21 -3.75 -0.44 -6.01
CA ALA A 21 -4.36 -0.49 -4.69
C ALA A 21 -4.50 0.96 -4.19
N ASP A 22 -5.65 1.30 -3.62
CA ASP A 22 -5.79 2.59 -2.96
C ASP A 22 -4.72 2.69 -1.87
N PRO A 23 -3.91 3.76 -1.86
CA PRO A 23 -2.87 3.91 -0.86
C PRO A 23 -3.52 3.98 0.51
N ILE A 24 -3.22 3.00 1.37
CA ILE A 24 -3.59 3.01 2.80
C ILE A 24 -2.85 4.12 3.58
N GLU A 25 -1.99 4.87 2.89
CA GLU A 25 -1.23 5.98 3.44
C GLU A 25 -2.15 7.15 3.80
N GLY A 26 -1.89 7.78 4.94
CA GLY A 26 -2.70 8.90 5.40
C GLY A 26 -2.96 8.87 6.89
N ASN A 27 -3.81 9.79 7.35
CA ASN A 27 -4.19 9.92 8.75
C ASN A 27 -5.49 9.17 9.01
N TRP A 28 -5.43 8.18 9.89
CA TRP A 28 -6.53 7.31 10.27
C TRP A 28 -6.93 7.58 11.71
N LYS A 29 -8.21 7.41 12.01
CA LYS A 29 -8.68 7.43 13.40
C LYS A 29 -8.66 6.02 13.94
N THR A 30 -7.95 5.82 15.05
CA THR A 30 -7.92 4.53 15.74
C THR A 30 -9.22 4.33 16.52
N GLN A 31 -9.51 3.08 16.89
CA GLN A 31 -10.66 2.75 17.71
C GLN A 31 -10.66 3.47 19.07
N ALA A 32 -9.48 3.79 19.60
CA ALA A 32 -9.32 4.58 20.83
C ALA A 32 -9.58 6.09 20.63
N GLY A 33 -9.91 6.53 19.40
CA GLY A 33 -10.17 7.93 19.06
C GLY A 33 -8.93 8.74 18.68
N SER A 34 -7.73 8.16 18.82
CA SER A 34 -6.44 8.77 18.46
C SER A 34 -6.23 8.79 16.95
N THR A 35 -5.31 9.62 16.45
CA THR A 35 -4.93 9.67 15.04
C THR A 35 -3.65 8.85 14.84
N ALA A 36 -3.65 7.94 13.87
CA ALA A 36 -2.48 7.21 13.41
C ALA A 36 -2.18 7.59 11.96
N ALA A 37 -0.94 7.98 11.67
CA ALA A 37 -0.45 8.13 10.31
C ALA A 37 0.12 6.79 9.83
N ILE A 38 -0.33 6.34 8.67
CA ILE A 38 0.28 5.23 7.94
C ILE A 38 1.08 5.84 6.79
N ALA A 39 2.35 5.46 6.66
CA ALA A 39 3.21 5.93 5.58
C ALA A 39 4.08 4.79 5.04
N GLY A 40 4.27 4.74 3.71
CA GLY A 40 5.28 3.92 3.04
C GLY A 40 4.71 2.92 2.03
N GLY A 41 4.95 3.13 0.73
CA GLY A 41 4.46 2.27 -0.37
C GLY A 41 5.14 0.89 -0.54
N GLY A 42 5.67 0.28 0.52
CA GLY A 42 6.30 -1.06 0.44
C GLY A 42 6.61 -1.69 1.80
N ALA A 43 7.08 -0.88 2.76
CA ALA A 43 7.18 -1.24 4.17
C ALA A 43 6.43 -0.16 4.97
N PHE A 44 5.14 -0.39 5.21
CA PHE A 44 4.29 0.58 5.87
C PHE A 44 4.73 0.77 7.33
N SER A 45 4.81 2.01 7.79
CA SER A 45 5.01 2.35 9.20
C SER A 45 3.77 3.04 9.73
N ILE A 46 3.34 2.62 10.93
CA ILE A 46 2.17 3.17 11.62
C ILE A 46 2.67 3.99 12.79
N THR A 47 2.48 5.31 12.74
CA THR A 47 2.90 6.24 13.79
C THR A 47 1.68 6.92 14.39
N LEU A 48 1.54 6.91 15.72
CA LEU A 48 0.49 7.67 16.37
C LEU A 48 0.82 9.17 16.29
N LYS A 49 -0.09 9.96 15.74
CA LYS A 49 -0.01 11.43 15.68
C LYS A 49 -0.63 12.10 16.91
N SER A 50 -1.57 11.42 17.57
CA SER A 50 -2.24 11.95 18.76
C SER A 50 -2.51 10.87 19.81
N GLY A 51 -2.93 11.28 21.01
CA GLY A 51 -3.17 10.40 22.16
C GLY A 51 -1.93 10.16 23.02
N LYS A 52 -2.05 9.23 23.97
CA LYS A 52 -1.03 8.94 25.01
C LYS A 52 0.36 8.59 24.46
N TYR A 53 0.41 8.04 23.24
CA TYR A 53 1.63 7.58 22.60
C TYR A 53 1.95 8.36 21.32
N ALA A 54 1.51 9.62 21.23
CA ALA A 54 1.82 10.49 20.09
C ALA A 54 3.34 10.54 19.82
N GLY A 55 3.71 10.50 18.54
CA GLY A 55 5.09 10.42 18.06
C GLY A 55 5.71 9.02 18.07
N LYS A 56 5.05 8.00 18.64
CA LYS A 56 5.57 6.62 18.64
C LYS A 56 5.07 5.82 17.45
N THR A 57 5.98 5.07 16.84
CA THR A 57 5.66 4.03 15.87
C THR A 57 5.15 2.79 16.61
N ILE A 58 3.92 2.38 16.29
CA ILE A 58 3.22 1.26 16.93
C ILE A 58 3.25 -0.02 16.10
N GLY A 59 3.69 0.06 14.86
CA GLY A 59 3.82 -1.08 13.99
C GLY A 59 4.52 -0.73 12.69
N SER A 60 5.13 -1.75 12.09
CA SER A 60 5.64 -1.69 10.73
C SER A 60 5.31 -2.98 10.02
N PHE A 61 4.85 -2.90 8.77
CA PHE A 61 4.74 -4.05 7.89
C PHE A 61 6.12 -4.25 7.24
N LYS A 62 6.73 -5.42 7.48
CA LYS A 62 8.00 -5.85 6.90
C LYS A 62 7.78 -7.06 6.03
#